data_AF-A0A7L0LMD7-F1
#
_entry.id   AF-A0A7L0LMD7-F1
#
_cell.length_a   1.000
_cell.length_b   1.000
_cell.length_c   1.000
_cell.angle_alpha   90.00
_cell.angle_beta   90.00
_cell.angle_gamma   90.00
#
_symmetry.space_group_name_H-M   'P 1'
#
loop_
_entity.id
_entity.type
_entity.pdbx_description
1 polymer ?
#
loop_
_entity_poly.entity_id
_entity_poly.type
_entity_poly.pdbx_seq_one_letter_code
_entity_poly.pdbx_strand_id
1 'polypeptide(L)'
;QVKNATNQIVMNCADIDIITASYAPEGDEEVHATGFNYQNEDEKVTLSFPSTLQKGTGTLKIDFVGELNDKMKGFYRSKYSTPGGDTRYAAVTQFERTHFYTQLLKPPPNPRFPGLKPPNFPRPTPHFQPQNVVERRPYPDDESLVEVKFARSPVMSTYLVAFVVGEYDFVEARSQDGVLVRVYTPVGKAEQGKFALEVAAKTLPFYKDYFNVPYPLPKIDLIAIADFAAGKVTRFIAEIVFYLNFLIQKLFKKKTFGKRSSNSLGLNESLRILPFIPLFFCVSLQEWWTHLWLNEGFASWIEYLCVDHCFPEYDIWTQFVSADYTRAQELDALDNSHPIEVSVGHPSEVDEIFDAISYSKGASVIRMLHDYIGDEDFRKGMNLYLTKFQQRNAATEDLWESLEKASGKPIAAVMNTWTKQMGFPLIYVEAEQQEDDKVLKLVQKKFCASGPYTGK
;
A
#
# COMPACT_ATOMS: atom_id res chain seq x y z
N GLN A 1 -16.46 -0.23 20.58
CA GLN A 1 -16.59 -1.09 21.77
C GLN A 1 -15.76 -0.48 22.88
N VAL A 2 -16.34 -0.30 24.06
CA VAL A 2 -15.67 0.13 25.27
C VAL A 2 -15.22 -1.12 26.04
N LYS A 3 -13.90 -1.36 26.13
CA LYS A 3 -13.33 -2.53 26.85
C LYS A 3 -13.15 -2.25 28.34
N ASN A 4 -12.81 -1.01 28.68
CA ASN A 4 -12.64 -0.50 30.03
C ASN A 4 -13.52 0.72 30.21
N ALA A 5 -14.26 0.78 31.32
CA ALA A 5 -15.12 1.92 31.62
C ALA A 5 -14.29 3.20 31.64
N THR A 6 -14.78 4.23 30.95
CA THR A 6 -14.04 5.48 30.73
C THR A 6 -15.02 6.63 30.52
N ASN A 7 -14.65 7.85 30.90
CA ASN A 7 -15.38 9.08 30.54
C ASN A 7 -14.70 9.82 29.37
N GLN A 8 -13.66 9.24 28.79
CA GLN A 8 -12.89 9.83 27.70
C GLN A 8 -12.67 8.84 26.57
N ILE A 9 -12.77 9.34 25.34
CA ILE A 9 -12.36 8.63 24.13
C ILE A 9 -11.22 9.42 23.50
N VAL A 10 -10.04 8.80 23.41
CA VAL A 10 -8.89 9.37 22.71
C VAL A 10 -8.83 8.75 21.32
N MET A 11 -8.69 9.58 20.29
CA MET A 11 -8.57 9.13 18.90
C MET A 11 -7.62 10.02 18.11
N ASN A 12 -7.14 9.54 16.97
CA ASN A 12 -6.36 10.36 16.04
C ASN A 12 -7.24 11.43 15.40
N CYS A 13 -6.68 12.62 15.25
CA CYS A 13 -7.33 13.77 14.63
C CYS A 13 -6.26 14.74 14.13
N ALA A 14 -6.29 15.04 12.84
CA ALA A 14 -5.42 15.99 12.20
C ALA A 14 -6.21 16.78 11.15
N ASP A 15 -5.97 18.10 11.09
CA ASP A 15 -6.50 19.00 10.05
C ASP A 15 -8.06 18.99 9.90
N ILE A 16 -8.80 18.66 10.98
CA ILE A 16 -10.27 18.74 11.04
C ILE A 16 -10.74 19.39 12.34
N ASP A 17 -11.87 20.09 12.26
CA ASP A 17 -12.56 20.70 13.39
C ASP A 17 -13.84 19.90 13.71
N ILE A 18 -13.90 19.32 14.91
CA ILE A 18 -15.08 18.60 15.40
C ILE A 18 -16.15 19.63 15.80
N ILE A 19 -17.34 19.49 15.21
CA ILE A 19 -18.53 20.29 15.47
C ILE A 19 -19.33 19.66 16.62
N THR A 20 -19.62 18.35 16.51
CA THR A 20 -20.35 17.60 17.54
C THR A 20 -19.75 16.20 17.69
N ALA A 21 -19.85 15.63 18.89
CA ALA A 21 -19.61 14.21 19.08
C ALA A 21 -20.59 13.64 20.11
N SER A 22 -21.06 12.43 19.87
CA SER A 22 -21.97 11.71 20.77
C SER A 22 -21.72 10.21 20.71
N TYR A 23 -21.94 9.53 21.83
CA TYR A 23 -21.85 8.09 21.94
C TYR A 23 -23.21 7.51 22.32
N ALA A 24 -23.73 6.63 21.47
CA ALA A 24 -24.97 5.89 21.70
C ALA A 24 -24.64 4.43 22.07
N PRO A 25 -24.68 4.04 23.35
CA PRO A 25 -24.52 2.65 23.75
C PRO A 25 -25.70 1.80 23.23
N GLU A 26 -25.48 0.50 23.03
CA GLU A 26 -26.58 -0.41 22.66
C GLU A 26 -27.59 -0.53 23.81
N GLY A 27 -28.82 -0.02 23.58
CA GLY A 27 -29.93 -0.13 24.53
C GLY A 27 -30.03 1.01 25.56
N ASP A 28 -29.14 2.00 25.51
CA ASP A 28 -29.15 3.17 26.39
C ASP A 28 -29.29 4.48 25.60
N GLU A 29 -29.50 5.60 26.31
CA GLU A 29 -29.59 6.93 25.73
C GLU A 29 -28.25 7.44 25.18
N GLU A 30 -28.34 8.27 24.15
CA GLU A 30 -27.18 8.91 23.51
C GLU A 30 -26.57 9.98 24.43
N VAL A 31 -25.27 9.86 24.66
CA VAL A 31 -24.51 10.77 25.53
C VAL A 31 -23.67 11.71 24.67
N HIS A 32 -23.90 13.01 24.80
CA HIS A 32 -23.13 14.03 24.09
C HIS A 32 -21.79 14.31 24.79
N ALA A 33 -20.74 14.54 24.00
CA ALA A 33 -19.46 14.98 24.52
C ALA A 33 -19.56 16.42 25.05
N THR A 34 -18.87 16.69 26.16
CA THR A 34 -18.81 18.01 26.81
C THR A 34 -17.64 18.87 26.33
N GLY A 35 -16.65 18.28 25.68
CA GLY A 35 -15.50 19.01 25.15
C GLY A 35 -14.54 18.16 24.34
N PHE A 36 -13.74 18.86 23.53
CA PHE A 36 -12.71 18.29 22.66
C PHE A 36 -11.36 18.91 23.03
N ASN A 37 -10.40 18.09 23.46
CA ASN A 37 -9.05 18.55 23.75
C ASN A 37 -8.09 18.06 22.65
N TYR A 38 -7.60 18.99 21.83
CA TYR A 38 -6.70 18.70 20.71
C TYR A 38 -5.24 18.68 21.16
N GLN A 39 -4.54 17.62 20.78
CA GLN A 39 -3.11 17.41 20.99
C GLN A 39 -2.45 17.37 19.61
N ASN A 40 -2.29 18.56 19.01
CA ASN A 40 -1.89 18.68 17.61
C ASN A 40 -0.51 18.09 17.31
N GLU A 41 0.44 18.15 18.25
CA GLU A 41 1.78 17.56 18.09
C GLU A 41 1.73 16.03 17.98
N ASP A 42 0.78 15.39 18.66
CA ASP A 42 0.56 13.95 18.67
C ASP A 42 -0.50 13.48 17.66
N GLU A 43 -1.09 14.42 16.90
CA GLU A 43 -2.23 14.19 16.00
C GLU A 43 -3.40 13.45 16.69
N LYS A 44 -3.76 13.89 17.91
CA LYS A 44 -4.81 13.28 18.75
C LYS A 44 -5.86 14.29 19.19
N VAL A 45 -7.05 13.76 19.49
CA VAL A 45 -8.11 14.49 20.19
C VAL A 45 -8.70 13.61 21.29
N THR A 46 -8.96 14.21 22.44
CA THR A 46 -9.67 13.58 23.55
C THR A 46 -11.08 14.14 23.63
N LEU A 47 -12.07 13.28 23.35
CA LEU A 47 -13.49 13.55 23.55
C LEU A 47 -13.84 13.26 25.01
N SER A 48 -14.34 14.25 25.74
CA SER A 48 -14.77 14.10 27.13
C SER A 48 -16.28 13.94 27.22
N PHE A 49 -16.75 13.02 28.05
CA PHE A 49 -18.18 12.75 28.28
C PHE A 49 -18.56 13.09 29.74
N PRO A 50 -19.82 13.50 29.98
CA PRO A 50 -20.28 13.90 31.31
C PRO A 50 -20.42 12.70 32.27
N SER A 51 -20.60 11.49 31.73
CA SER A 51 -20.77 10.25 32.48
C SER A 51 -19.81 9.17 32.00
N THR A 52 -19.52 8.22 32.88
CA THR A 52 -18.65 7.08 32.56
C THR A 52 -19.36 6.14 31.58
N LEU A 53 -18.79 6.02 30.38
CA LEU A 53 -19.18 5.03 29.38
C LEU A 53 -18.87 3.63 29.92
N GLN A 54 -19.90 2.81 30.07
CA GLN A 54 -19.75 1.45 30.58
C GLN A 54 -19.16 0.51 29.52
N LYS A 55 -18.63 -0.64 29.98
CA LYS A 55 -18.14 -1.68 29.09
C LYS A 55 -19.29 -2.17 28.20
N GLY A 56 -19.08 -2.19 26.89
CA GLY A 56 -20.13 -2.57 25.95
C GLY A 56 -19.87 -2.13 24.51
N THR A 57 -20.88 -2.33 23.67
CA THR A 57 -20.88 -1.89 22.27
C THR A 57 -21.77 -0.65 22.14
N GLY A 58 -21.43 0.21 21.18
CA GLY A 58 -22.15 1.44 20.92
C GLY A 58 -21.60 2.12 19.67
N THR A 59 -22.30 3.16 19.23
CA THR A 59 -21.98 3.95 18.04
C THR A 59 -21.48 5.32 18.46
N LEU A 60 -20.25 5.65 18.07
CA LEU A 60 -19.70 7.00 18.16
C LEU A 60 -20.10 7.75 16.88
N LYS A 61 -20.80 8.88 17.03
CA LYS A 61 -21.14 9.80 15.95
C LYS A 61 -20.32 11.06 16.13
N ILE A 62 -19.75 11.56 15.03
CA ILE A 62 -18.92 12.76 15.02
C ILE A 62 -19.29 13.56 13.78
N ASP A 63 -19.71 14.80 13.99
CA ASP A 63 -19.83 15.79 12.93
C ASP A 63 -18.57 16.63 12.93
N PHE A 64 -17.93 16.80 11.78
CA PHE A 64 -16.70 17.57 11.64
C PHE A 64 -16.65 18.31 10.31
N VAL A 65 -15.80 19.33 10.26
CA VAL A 65 -15.46 20.06 9.04
C VAL A 65 -13.95 20.00 8.82
N GLY A 66 -13.53 19.96 7.56
CA GLY A 66 -12.13 20.00 7.17
C GLY A 66 -11.97 20.72 5.84
N GLU A 67 -10.77 21.23 5.58
CA GLU A 67 -10.44 21.91 4.33
C GLU A 67 -9.68 20.98 3.39
N LEU A 68 -10.07 20.98 2.10
CA LEU A 68 -9.30 20.30 1.06
C LEU A 68 -7.97 21.02 0.83
N ASN A 69 -6.92 20.51 1.45
CA ASN A 69 -5.56 21.05 1.36
C ASN A 69 -4.91 20.78 -0.02
N ASP A 70 -3.72 21.34 -0.25
CA ASP A 70 -2.85 21.10 -1.41
C ASP A 70 -1.50 20.47 -1.02
N LYS A 71 -1.42 19.88 0.17
CA LYS A 71 -0.25 19.18 0.71
C LYS A 71 -0.14 17.73 0.22
N MET A 72 -1.07 17.29 -0.64
CA MET A 72 -1.12 15.94 -1.23
C MET A 72 -1.17 14.82 -0.17
N LYS A 73 -1.77 15.12 0.98
CA LYS A 73 -2.00 14.20 2.11
C LYS A 73 -3.40 14.38 2.69
N GLY A 74 -3.95 13.36 3.33
CA GLY A 74 -5.31 13.37 3.85
C GLY A 74 -6.33 13.43 2.70
N PHE A 75 -7.42 14.18 2.88
CA PHE A 75 -8.35 14.49 1.79
C PHE A 75 -7.99 15.85 1.18
N TYR A 76 -7.45 15.85 -0.03
CA TYR A 76 -6.82 17.02 -0.66
C TYR A 76 -7.36 17.28 -2.07
N ARG A 77 -7.11 18.48 -2.60
CA ARG A 77 -7.47 18.85 -3.98
C ARG A 77 -6.32 18.56 -4.94
N SER A 78 -6.63 17.94 -6.08
CA SER A 78 -5.72 17.72 -7.19
C SER A 78 -6.16 18.54 -8.40
N LYS A 79 -5.23 19.22 -9.07
CA LYS A 79 -5.50 20.10 -10.21
C LYS A 79 -5.10 19.40 -11.52
N TYR A 80 -5.95 19.48 -12.54
CA TYR A 80 -5.61 18.98 -13.88
C TYR A 80 -6.15 19.91 -14.98
N SER A 81 -5.56 19.81 -16.17
CA SER A 81 -5.99 20.56 -17.35
C SER A 81 -6.73 19.66 -18.33
N THR A 82 -7.86 20.13 -18.85
CA THR A 82 -8.60 19.47 -19.93
C THR A 82 -7.91 19.67 -21.27
N PRO A 83 -8.24 18.88 -22.31
CA PRO A 83 -7.74 19.10 -23.67
C PRO A 83 -8.06 20.50 -24.22
N GLY A 84 -9.13 21.15 -23.74
CA GLY A 84 -9.51 22.51 -24.12
C GLY A 84 -8.71 23.62 -23.41
N GLY A 85 -7.82 23.27 -22.48
CA GLY A 85 -7.01 24.23 -21.72
C GLY A 85 -7.64 24.68 -20.40
N ASP A 86 -8.86 24.24 -20.08
CA ASP A 86 -9.54 24.58 -18.83
C ASP A 86 -8.86 23.89 -17.64
N THR A 87 -8.72 24.63 -16.54
CA THR A 87 -8.32 24.06 -15.25
C THR A 87 -9.53 23.44 -14.57
N ARG A 88 -9.40 22.17 -14.15
CA ARG A 88 -10.36 21.43 -13.35
C ARG A 88 -9.70 20.91 -12.08
N TYR A 89 -10.54 20.50 -11.13
CA TYR A 89 -10.11 19.97 -9.84
C TYR A 89 -10.72 18.59 -9.62
N ALA A 90 -10.07 17.80 -8.78
CA ALA A 90 -10.61 16.59 -8.17
C ALA A 90 -10.28 16.61 -6.67
N ALA A 91 -11.11 15.99 -5.84
CA ALA A 91 -10.81 15.74 -4.44
C ALA A 91 -10.35 14.28 -4.29
N VAL A 92 -9.24 14.06 -3.61
CA VAL A 92 -8.50 12.79 -3.58
C VAL A 92 -8.06 12.48 -2.15
N THR A 93 -8.11 11.21 -1.76
CA THR A 93 -7.63 10.73 -0.45
C THR A 93 -6.24 10.10 -0.53
N GLN A 94 -5.33 10.51 0.35
CA GLN A 94 -4.05 9.88 0.66
C GLN A 94 -3.90 9.71 2.19
N PHE A 95 -4.29 8.56 2.76
CA PHE A 95 -4.33 8.35 4.22
C PHE A 95 -3.12 7.61 4.81
N GLU A 96 -2.28 6.98 4.00
CA GLU A 96 -1.00 6.44 4.45
C GLU A 96 -0.01 7.58 4.79
N ARG A 97 0.76 7.57 5.88
CA ARG A 97 1.06 6.47 6.84
C ARG A 97 0.27 6.53 8.15
N THR A 98 0.14 7.70 8.76
CA THR A 98 -0.39 7.87 10.13
C THR A 98 -1.72 8.61 10.16
N HIS A 99 -2.22 9.04 9.01
CA HIS A 99 -3.30 10.01 8.91
C HIS A 99 -4.70 9.38 9.08
N PHE A 100 -4.82 8.06 9.19
CA PHE A 100 -5.99 7.38 9.73
C PHE A 100 -5.55 5.95 10.17
N TYR A 101 -5.92 5.56 11.39
CA TYR A 101 -5.55 4.32 12.11
C TYR A 101 -5.13 3.04 11.34
N THR A 102 -4.05 2.43 11.83
CA THR A 102 -3.66 1.01 11.70
C THR A 102 -4.45 0.13 12.68
N GLN A 103 -5.78 0.06 12.51
CA GLN A 103 -6.59 -0.98 13.14
C GLN A 103 -7.60 -1.49 12.11
N LEU A 104 -7.81 -2.81 12.11
CA LEU A 104 -8.87 -3.46 11.35
C LEU A 104 -10.22 -2.93 11.84
N LEU A 105 -10.78 -1.96 11.14
CA LEU A 105 -12.13 -1.49 11.44
C LEU A 105 -13.12 -2.37 10.70
N LYS A 106 -14.15 -2.84 11.41
CA LYS A 106 -15.41 -3.17 10.75
C LYS A 106 -15.99 -1.83 10.28
N PRO A 107 -16.06 -1.55 8.97
CA PRO A 107 -16.62 -0.29 8.51
C PRO A 107 -18.07 -0.17 9.00
N PRO A 108 -18.55 1.05 9.29
CA PRO A 108 -19.94 1.26 9.65
C PRO A 108 -20.84 0.73 8.53
N PRO A 109 -22.04 0.21 8.86
CA PRO A 109 -22.93 -0.40 7.86
C PRO A 109 -23.44 0.59 6.80
N ASN A 110 -23.34 1.90 7.05
CA ASN A 110 -23.78 2.96 6.13
C ASN A 110 -22.84 4.18 6.23
N PRO A 111 -21.68 4.20 5.55
CA PRO A 111 -20.90 5.43 5.43
C PRO A 111 -21.72 6.44 4.62
N ARG A 112 -22.19 7.50 5.27
CA ARG A 112 -22.74 8.69 4.60
C ARG A 112 -21.60 9.69 4.47
N PHE A 113 -21.30 10.09 3.24
CA PHE A 113 -20.32 11.15 3.01
C PHE A 113 -21.05 12.49 3.00
N PRO A 114 -20.60 13.49 3.79
CA PRO A 114 -21.19 14.82 3.76
C PRO A 114 -21.06 15.42 2.36
N GLY A 115 -22.10 16.10 1.90
CA GLY A 115 -22.16 16.73 0.59
C GLY A 115 -21.02 17.72 0.40
N LEU A 116 -20.14 17.47 -0.57
CA LEU A 116 -19.19 18.46 -1.03
C LEU A 116 -19.97 19.59 -1.71
N LYS A 117 -19.78 20.84 -1.24
CA LYS A 117 -20.25 22.05 -1.93
C LYS A 117 -19.10 22.79 -2.62
N PRO A 118 -18.59 22.30 -3.77
CA PRO A 118 -17.65 23.08 -4.57
C PRO A 118 -18.41 23.98 -5.56
N PRO A 119 -17.99 25.24 -5.76
CA PRO A 119 -18.73 26.22 -6.56
C PRO A 119 -18.78 25.96 -8.09
N ASN A 120 -18.20 24.86 -8.61
CA ASN A 120 -18.03 24.66 -10.07
C ASN A 120 -17.99 23.20 -10.56
N PHE A 121 -18.67 22.25 -9.89
CA PHE A 121 -18.80 20.88 -10.41
C PHE A 121 -20.20 20.63 -10.96
N PRO A 122 -20.38 20.54 -12.29
CA PRO A 122 -21.71 20.36 -12.89
C PRO A 122 -22.35 18.97 -12.67
N ARG A 123 -21.70 18.05 -11.95
CA ARG A 123 -22.28 16.83 -11.31
C ARG A 123 -21.12 16.06 -10.66
N PRO A 124 -20.91 16.11 -9.33
CA PRO A 124 -19.94 15.22 -8.70
C PRO A 124 -20.43 13.78 -8.84
N THR A 125 -19.77 12.98 -9.67
CA THR A 125 -19.81 11.52 -9.55
C THR A 125 -18.74 11.13 -8.55
N PRO A 126 -19.10 10.74 -7.30
CA PRO A 126 -18.15 10.09 -6.43
C PRO A 126 -17.78 8.76 -7.07
N HIS A 127 -16.51 8.65 -7.41
CA HIS A 127 -15.91 7.40 -7.79
C HIS A 127 -15.16 6.88 -6.55
N PHE A 128 -15.10 5.56 -6.42
CA PHE A 128 -14.30 4.84 -5.41
C PHE A 128 -14.86 4.58 -4.02
N GLN A 129 -15.14 3.28 -3.82
CA GLN A 129 -14.78 2.43 -2.68
C GLN A 129 -14.57 1.00 -3.25
N PRO A 130 -13.92 0.06 -2.53
CA PRO A 130 -13.62 -1.32 -2.99
C PRO A 130 -14.82 -2.17 -3.41
N GLN A 131 -16.03 -1.60 -3.40
CA GLN A 131 -17.25 -2.31 -3.76
C GLN A 131 -18.15 -1.47 -4.66
N ASN A 132 -19.14 -2.14 -5.24
CA ASN A 132 -20.06 -1.54 -6.19
C ASN A 132 -20.90 -0.43 -5.54
N VAL A 133 -21.30 0.54 -6.36
CA VAL A 133 -22.35 1.49 -6.01
C VAL A 133 -23.65 0.71 -5.81
N VAL A 134 -24.24 0.84 -4.63
CA VAL A 134 -25.50 0.16 -4.25
C VAL A 134 -26.69 1.06 -4.52
N GLU A 135 -26.54 2.36 -4.29
CA GLU A 135 -27.62 3.34 -4.43
C GLU A 135 -27.04 4.65 -4.95
N ARG A 136 -27.77 5.30 -5.86
CA ARG A 136 -27.48 6.65 -6.33
C ARG A 136 -28.80 7.40 -6.44
N ARG A 137 -28.94 8.50 -5.70
CA ARG A 137 -30.18 9.28 -5.67
C ARG A 137 -29.88 10.79 -5.59
N PRO A 138 -30.80 11.66 -6.04
CA PRO A 138 -30.71 13.10 -5.79
C PRO A 138 -30.60 13.39 -4.30
N TYR A 139 -29.81 14.39 -3.93
CA TYR A 139 -29.75 14.81 -2.53
C TYR A 139 -31.06 15.54 -2.15
N PRO A 140 -31.71 15.22 -1.00
CA PRO A 140 -33.05 15.74 -0.69
C PRO A 140 -33.17 17.28 -0.66
N ASP A 141 -32.12 17.99 -0.24
CA ASP A 141 -32.16 19.44 -0.04
C ASP A 141 -31.51 20.25 -1.17
N ASP A 142 -30.96 19.58 -2.19
CA ASP A 142 -30.23 20.23 -3.30
C ASP A 142 -30.21 19.32 -4.55
N GLU A 143 -31.00 19.68 -5.57
CA GLU A 143 -31.10 18.92 -6.82
C GLU A 143 -29.81 18.92 -7.64
N SER A 144 -28.87 19.83 -7.37
CA SER A 144 -27.55 19.84 -8.01
C SER A 144 -26.59 18.79 -7.42
N LEU A 145 -26.94 18.24 -6.25
CA LEU A 145 -26.15 17.24 -5.55
C LEU A 145 -26.74 15.83 -5.71
N VAL A 146 -25.85 14.85 -5.61
CA VAL A 146 -26.18 13.43 -5.68
C VAL A 146 -25.61 12.74 -4.45
N GLU A 147 -26.45 11.97 -3.77
CA GLU A 147 -26.01 11.04 -2.74
C GLU A 147 -25.69 9.70 -3.39
N VAL A 148 -24.50 9.17 -3.11
CA VAL A 148 -24.06 7.86 -3.58
C VAL A 148 -23.71 6.98 -2.39
N LYS A 149 -24.31 5.80 -2.36
CA LYS A 149 -24.08 4.78 -1.34
C LYS A 149 -23.27 3.65 -1.95
N PHE A 150 -22.16 3.32 -1.29
CA PHE A 150 -21.30 2.19 -1.64
C PHE A 150 -21.63 0.97 -0.78
N ALA A 151 -21.31 -0.22 -1.28
CA ALA A 151 -21.43 -1.44 -0.49
C ALA A 151 -20.35 -1.48 0.61
N ARG A 152 -20.64 -2.25 1.66
CA ARG A 152 -19.81 -2.32 2.87
C ARG A 152 -18.51 -3.09 2.64
N SER A 153 -17.37 -2.41 2.71
CA SER A 153 -16.05 -3.03 2.52
C SER A 153 -15.80 -4.24 3.44
N PRO A 154 -14.89 -5.16 3.06
CA PRO A 154 -14.36 -6.14 4.00
C PRO A 154 -13.62 -5.45 5.15
N VAL A 155 -13.24 -6.27 6.14
CA VAL A 155 -12.38 -5.81 7.24
C VAL A 155 -11.02 -5.41 6.67
N MET A 156 -10.64 -4.15 6.85
CA MET A 156 -9.41 -3.56 6.32
C MET A 156 -8.88 -2.46 7.26
N SER A 157 -7.59 -2.14 7.16
CA SER A 157 -6.99 -0.99 7.88
C SER A 157 -7.45 0.33 7.29
N THR A 158 -7.49 1.38 8.10
CA THR A 158 -8.11 2.65 7.67
C THR A 158 -7.25 3.46 6.71
N TYR A 159 -5.93 3.23 6.66
CA TYR A 159 -5.07 3.81 5.63
C TYR A 159 -5.40 3.30 4.21
N LEU A 160 -6.18 2.21 4.10
CA LEU A 160 -6.71 1.70 2.83
C LEU A 160 -8.08 2.30 2.47
N VAL A 161 -8.65 3.20 3.26
CA VAL A 161 -9.87 3.91 2.85
C VAL A 161 -9.51 4.86 1.70
N ALA A 162 -10.23 4.76 0.59
CA ALA A 162 -10.01 5.61 -0.56
C ALA A 162 -11.32 6.03 -1.22
N PHE A 163 -11.40 7.31 -1.60
CA PHE A 163 -12.48 7.85 -2.42
C PHE A 163 -11.99 9.05 -3.23
N VAL A 164 -12.53 9.22 -4.44
CA VAL A 164 -12.13 10.29 -5.36
C VAL A 164 -13.37 10.95 -5.94
N VAL A 165 -13.43 12.27 -5.87
CA VAL A 165 -14.51 13.06 -6.45
C VAL A 165 -13.96 13.94 -7.55
N GLY A 166 -14.32 13.64 -8.79
CA GLY A 166 -13.87 14.40 -9.95
C GLY A 166 -14.43 13.86 -11.26
N GLU A 167 -14.17 14.59 -12.34
CA GLU A 167 -14.52 14.18 -13.71
C GLU A 167 -13.38 13.34 -14.30
N TYR A 168 -13.68 12.08 -14.61
CA TYR A 168 -12.73 11.12 -15.17
C TYR A 168 -13.42 10.31 -16.27
N ASP A 169 -12.69 10.03 -17.34
CA ASP A 169 -13.06 8.98 -18.30
C ASP A 169 -12.47 7.65 -17.82
N PHE A 170 -13.04 6.53 -18.26
CA PHE A 170 -12.46 5.23 -17.97
C PHE A 170 -12.49 4.27 -19.15
N VAL A 171 -11.58 3.30 -19.13
CA VAL A 171 -11.61 2.09 -19.95
C VAL A 171 -11.80 0.89 -19.01
N GLU A 172 -12.50 -0.15 -19.46
CA GLU A 172 -12.77 -1.33 -18.65
C GLU A 172 -12.58 -2.65 -19.42
N ALA A 173 -12.24 -3.69 -18.68
CA ALA A 173 -12.09 -5.07 -19.15
C ALA A 173 -12.46 -6.02 -18.01
N ARG A 174 -12.60 -7.32 -18.32
CA ARG A 174 -12.70 -8.37 -17.30
C ARG A 174 -11.45 -9.23 -17.34
N SER A 175 -10.91 -9.56 -16.17
CA SER A 175 -9.85 -10.55 -16.06
C SER A 175 -10.37 -11.95 -16.43
N GLN A 176 -9.45 -12.90 -16.63
CA GLN A 176 -9.81 -14.30 -16.89
C GLN A 176 -10.64 -14.92 -15.75
N ASP A 177 -10.46 -14.44 -14.53
CA ASP A 177 -11.24 -14.85 -13.35
C ASP A 177 -12.57 -14.10 -13.19
N GLY A 178 -12.92 -13.21 -14.13
CA GLY A 178 -14.18 -12.48 -14.13
C GLY A 178 -14.20 -11.18 -13.32
N VAL A 179 -13.08 -10.79 -12.70
CA VAL A 179 -12.94 -9.53 -11.96
C VAL A 179 -13.03 -8.35 -12.94
N LEU A 180 -13.86 -7.36 -12.62
CA LEU A 180 -13.98 -6.15 -13.42
C LEU A 180 -12.78 -5.22 -13.16
N VAL A 181 -12.00 -4.91 -14.20
CA VAL A 181 -10.85 -4.00 -14.12
C VAL A 181 -11.23 -2.69 -14.81
N ARG A 182 -11.01 -1.54 -14.15
CA ARG A 182 -11.20 -0.21 -14.76
C ARG A 182 -9.98 0.65 -14.60
N VAL A 183 -9.67 1.45 -15.62
CA VAL A 183 -8.63 2.48 -15.56
C VAL A 183 -9.24 3.84 -15.83
N TYR A 184 -9.33 4.67 -14.80
CA TYR A 184 -9.78 6.05 -14.84
C TYR A 184 -8.63 6.99 -15.20
N THR A 185 -8.91 7.94 -16.07
CA THR A 185 -7.98 8.97 -16.55
C THR A 185 -8.68 10.31 -16.63
N PRO A 186 -7.96 11.45 -16.53
CA PRO A 186 -8.60 12.75 -16.74
C PRO A 186 -9.34 12.80 -18.07
N VAL A 187 -10.43 13.55 -18.12
CA VAL A 187 -11.30 13.64 -19.31
C VAL A 187 -10.49 13.90 -20.58
N GLY A 188 -10.79 13.15 -21.64
CA GLY A 188 -10.12 13.17 -22.94
C GLY A 188 -8.85 12.33 -23.02
N LYS A 189 -8.49 11.56 -21.97
CA LYS A 189 -7.27 10.74 -21.91
C LYS A 189 -7.52 9.24 -21.79
N ALA A 190 -8.76 8.75 -21.99
CA ALA A 190 -9.13 7.34 -21.84
C ALA A 190 -8.20 6.35 -22.57
N GLU A 191 -7.78 6.69 -23.79
CA GLU A 191 -6.85 5.89 -24.61
C GLU A 191 -5.51 5.60 -23.90
N GLN A 192 -5.09 6.50 -23.01
CA GLN A 192 -3.84 6.38 -22.27
C GLN A 192 -3.93 5.30 -21.17
N GLY A 193 -5.14 4.92 -20.75
CA GLY A 193 -5.40 3.86 -19.79
C GLY A 193 -5.38 2.44 -20.37
N LYS A 194 -5.37 2.27 -21.71
CA LYS A 194 -5.51 0.94 -22.35
C LYS A 194 -4.38 -0.03 -22.03
N PHE A 195 -3.13 0.44 -22.07
CA PHE A 195 -1.98 -0.40 -21.74
C PHE A 195 -2.02 -0.84 -20.27
N ALA A 196 -2.39 0.07 -19.37
CA ALA A 196 -2.57 -0.25 -17.96
C ALA A 196 -3.70 -1.28 -17.76
N LEU A 197 -4.81 -1.12 -18.48
CA LEU A 197 -5.93 -2.05 -18.41
C LEU A 197 -5.53 -3.46 -18.83
N GLU A 198 -4.79 -3.60 -19.93
CA GLU A 198 -4.29 -4.88 -20.44
C GLU A 198 -3.37 -5.56 -19.42
N VAL A 199 -2.40 -4.82 -18.88
CA VAL A 199 -1.45 -5.35 -17.91
C VAL A 199 -2.17 -5.78 -16.62
N ALA A 200 -3.07 -4.96 -16.05
CA ALA A 200 -3.83 -5.33 -14.86
C ALA A 200 -4.74 -6.55 -15.08
N ALA A 201 -5.43 -6.63 -16.22
CA ALA A 201 -6.32 -7.75 -16.52
C ALA A 201 -5.56 -9.08 -16.69
N LYS A 202 -4.33 -9.05 -17.22
CA LYS A 202 -3.49 -10.24 -17.47
C LYS A 202 -2.85 -10.82 -16.21
N THR A 203 -2.63 -9.97 -15.21
CA THR A 203 -1.78 -10.27 -14.06
C THR A 203 -2.57 -10.64 -12.80
N LEU A 204 -3.84 -10.23 -12.68
CA LEU A 204 -4.71 -10.70 -11.60
C LEU A 204 -4.78 -12.24 -11.51
N PRO A 205 -4.95 -13.00 -12.63
CA PRO A 205 -4.98 -14.46 -12.57
C PRO A 205 -3.67 -15.08 -12.07
N PHE A 206 -2.52 -14.46 -12.38
CA PHE A 206 -1.22 -14.97 -11.95
C PHE A 206 -1.13 -15.14 -10.44
N TYR A 207 -1.67 -14.21 -9.65
CA TYR A 207 -1.58 -14.32 -8.19
C TYR A 207 -2.48 -15.39 -7.60
N LYS A 208 -3.66 -15.59 -8.20
CA LYS A 208 -4.52 -16.73 -7.87
C LYS A 208 -3.80 -18.03 -8.19
N ASP A 209 -3.20 -18.16 -9.37
CA ASP A 209 -2.55 -19.39 -9.80
C ASP A 209 -1.25 -19.68 -9.01
N TYR A 210 -0.51 -18.63 -8.63
CA TYR A 210 0.76 -18.76 -7.93
C TYR A 210 0.58 -18.99 -6.43
N PHE A 211 -0.31 -18.24 -5.76
CA PHE A 211 -0.54 -18.34 -4.31
C PHE A 211 -1.74 -19.18 -3.92
N ASN A 212 -2.57 -19.61 -4.88
CA ASN A 212 -3.83 -20.29 -4.64
C ASN A 212 -4.78 -19.50 -3.71
N VAL A 213 -4.78 -18.17 -3.86
CA VAL A 213 -5.67 -17.24 -3.15
C VAL A 213 -6.31 -16.31 -4.17
N PRO A 214 -7.63 -16.39 -4.41
CA PRO A 214 -8.30 -15.53 -5.38
C PRO A 214 -8.39 -14.09 -4.87
N TYR A 215 -8.48 -13.15 -5.81
CA TYR A 215 -8.75 -11.75 -5.48
C TYR A 215 -10.13 -11.63 -4.80
N PRO A 216 -10.22 -11.01 -3.61
CA PRO A 216 -11.42 -11.07 -2.78
C PRO A 216 -12.54 -10.12 -3.19
N LEU A 217 -12.29 -9.18 -4.11
CA LEU A 217 -13.23 -8.12 -4.47
C LEU A 217 -13.79 -8.31 -5.90
N PRO A 218 -15.02 -7.85 -6.16
CA PRO A 218 -15.69 -8.08 -7.45
C PRO A 218 -15.12 -7.23 -8.60
N LYS A 219 -14.38 -6.17 -8.26
CA LYS A 219 -13.76 -5.23 -9.20
C LYS A 219 -12.44 -4.73 -8.63
N ILE A 220 -11.61 -4.19 -9.51
CA ILE A 220 -10.47 -3.36 -9.19
C ILE A 220 -10.50 -2.15 -10.12
N ASP A 221 -10.53 -0.98 -9.52
CA ASP A 221 -10.37 0.26 -10.26
C ASP A 221 -8.89 0.71 -10.17
N LEU A 222 -8.42 1.51 -11.13
CA LEU A 222 -7.10 2.14 -11.18
C LEU A 222 -7.34 3.59 -11.63
N ILE A 223 -6.76 4.62 -11.01
CA ILE A 223 -7.06 6.02 -11.32
C ILE A 223 -5.81 6.89 -11.51
N ALA A 224 -5.75 7.63 -12.61
CA ALA A 224 -4.67 8.55 -12.91
C ALA A 224 -4.84 9.90 -12.20
N ILE A 225 -3.98 10.23 -11.22
CA ILE A 225 -4.07 11.51 -10.49
C ILE A 225 -2.92 12.45 -10.89
N ALA A 226 -3.24 13.75 -11.02
CA ALA A 226 -2.33 14.74 -11.60
C ALA A 226 -1.29 15.27 -10.60
N ASP A 227 -1.73 15.61 -9.39
CA ASP A 227 -0.90 16.11 -8.29
C ASP A 227 -0.82 15.05 -7.19
N PHE A 228 0.37 14.50 -6.93
CA PHE A 228 0.61 13.44 -5.95
C PHE A 228 1.97 13.63 -5.28
N ALA A 229 2.02 13.69 -3.94
CA ALA A 229 3.18 14.17 -3.15
C ALA A 229 4.43 13.33 -3.35
N ALA A 230 4.22 12.04 -3.60
CA ALA A 230 5.29 11.12 -3.78
C ALA A 230 5.85 11.20 -5.21
N GLY A 231 6.79 12.13 -5.38
CA GLY A 231 7.53 12.37 -6.63
C GLY A 231 8.44 11.22 -7.11
N LYS A 232 8.29 10.01 -6.58
CA LYS A 232 8.91 8.76 -7.05
C LYS A 232 7.96 7.62 -6.66
N VAL A 233 7.26 7.04 -7.64
CA VAL A 233 6.55 5.74 -7.57
C VAL A 233 6.20 5.29 -6.13
N THR A 234 5.38 6.03 -5.38
CA THR A 234 4.80 5.42 -4.18
C THR A 234 3.57 4.66 -4.63
N ARG A 235 3.82 3.37 -4.64
CA ARG A 235 2.88 2.28 -4.50
C ARG A 235 1.98 2.59 -3.29
N PHE A 236 0.73 2.10 -3.31
CA PHE A 236 -0.29 2.22 -2.26
C PHE A 236 -1.09 3.53 -2.23
N ILE A 237 -2.32 3.45 -2.75
CA ILE A 237 -3.57 3.51 -1.94
C ILE A 237 -4.60 2.63 -2.64
N ALA A 238 -5.48 2.03 -1.83
CA ALA A 238 -6.50 1.05 -2.17
C ALA A 238 -7.22 1.30 -3.50
N GLU A 239 -7.15 0.27 -4.35
CA GLU A 239 -7.60 0.26 -5.76
C GLU A 239 -6.97 1.41 -6.59
N ILE A 240 -5.71 1.65 -6.31
CA ILE A 240 -4.65 2.12 -7.21
C ILE A 240 -4.85 3.49 -7.86
N VAL A 241 -4.46 4.53 -7.11
CA VAL A 241 -4.01 5.80 -7.70
C VAL A 241 -2.69 5.59 -8.43
N PHE A 242 -2.67 5.68 -9.75
CA PHE A 242 -1.45 5.73 -10.56
C PHE A 242 -1.08 7.16 -10.96
N TYR A 243 0.20 7.49 -10.84
CA TYR A 243 0.79 8.63 -11.54
C TYR A 243 0.97 8.27 -13.03
N LEU A 244 -0.14 8.26 -13.77
CA LEU A 244 -0.14 7.98 -15.21
C LEU A 244 0.58 9.11 -16.00
N ASN A 245 0.80 10.30 -15.43
CA ASN A 245 1.49 11.39 -16.13
C ASN A 245 2.98 11.06 -16.45
N PHE A 246 3.72 10.34 -15.59
CA PHE A 246 5.10 9.89 -15.91
C PHE A 246 5.11 8.76 -16.95
N LEU A 247 4.20 7.79 -16.78
CA LEU A 247 4.00 6.66 -17.71
C LEU A 247 3.68 7.17 -19.12
N ILE A 248 2.73 8.10 -19.20
CA ILE A 248 2.17 8.64 -20.44
C ILE A 248 3.14 9.61 -21.11
N GLN A 249 3.84 10.47 -20.36
CA GLN A 249 4.84 11.35 -20.98
C GLN A 249 5.97 10.56 -21.66
N LYS A 250 6.42 9.43 -21.09
CA LYS A 250 7.42 8.57 -21.73
C LYS A 250 6.82 7.69 -22.85
N LEU A 251 5.58 7.20 -22.70
CA LEU A 251 4.91 6.40 -23.73
C LEU A 251 4.43 7.23 -24.94
N PHE A 252 4.10 8.52 -24.77
CA PHE A 252 3.58 9.40 -25.85
C PHE A 252 4.57 10.46 -26.38
N LYS A 253 5.74 10.70 -25.76
CA LYS A 253 6.87 11.35 -26.46
C LYS A 253 7.49 10.45 -27.56
N LYS A 254 6.80 9.38 -27.95
CA LYS A 254 7.15 8.37 -28.97
C LYS A 254 6.81 8.76 -30.42
N LYS A 255 7.00 10.02 -30.84
CA LYS A 255 7.07 10.31 -32.29
C LYS A 255 8.49 10.56 -32.83
N THR A 256 9.52 10.63 -31.97
CA THR A 256 10.84 11.13 -32.44
C THR A 256 12.09 10.38 -31.98
N PHE A 257 12.02 9.25 -31.29
CA PHE A 257 13.23 8.47 -31.00
C PHE A 257 13.14 7.02 -31.45
N GLY A 258 14.09 6.67 -32.31
CA GLY A 258 14.19 5.42 -33.04
C GLY A 258 14.41 4.19 -32.17
N LYS A 259 14.20 3.06 -32.84
CA LYS A 259 14.32 1.67 -32.38
C LYS A 259 15.45 1.42 -31.36
N ARG A 260 15.04 0.74 -30.28
CA ARG A 260 15.71 -0.41 -29.62
C ARG A 260 16.69 -0.26 -28.45
N SER A 261 17.14 0.90 -27.98
CA SER A 261 18.20 0.89 -26.92
C SER A 261 17.98 1.71 -25.64
N SER A 262 16.87 2.46 -25.48
CA SER A 262 16.54 3.11 -24.17
C SER A 262 15.08 2.91 -23.75
N ASN A 263 14.38 1.99 -24.40
CA ASN A 263 12.94 1.77 -24.26
C ASN A 263 12.55 0.76 -23.17
N SER A 264 13.50 0.00 -22.62
CA SER A 264 13.21 -1.09 -21.67
C SER A 264 12.91 -0.53 -20.27
N LEU A 265 13.81 0.28 -19.70
CA LEU A 265 13.74 0.68 -18.28
C LEU A 265 12.41 1.35 -17.89
N GLY A 266 11.91 2.29 -18.71
CA GLY A 266 10.65 2.98 -18.42
C GLY A 266 9.41 2.11 -18.60
N LEU A 267 9.40 1.19 -19.57
CA LEU A 267 8.30 0.24 -19.77
C LEU A 267 8.29 -0.84 -18.69
N ASN A 268 9.48 -1.27 -18.27
CA ASN A 268 9.69 -2.30 -17.26
C ASN A 268 9.35 -1.81 -15.86
N GLU A 269 9.74 -0.58 -15.53
CA GLU A 269 9.29 0.08 -14.31
C GLU A 269 7.77 0.28 -14.33
N SER A 270 7.15 0.50 -15.50
CA SER A 270 5.69 0.59 -15.66
C SER A 270 4.94 -0.74 -15.51
N LEU A 271 5.55 -1.85 -15.96
CA LEU A 271 4.99 -3.21 -15.92
C LEU A 271 4.99 -3.78 -14.51
N ARG A 272 5.99 -3.39 -13.69
CA ARG A 272 6.16 -3.87 -12.32
C ARG A 272 4.96 -3.55 -11.42
N ILE A 273 4.22 -2.47 -11.66
CA ILE A 273 3.44 -1.83 -10.58
C ILE A 273 1.97 -2.27 -10.52
N LEU A 274 1.44 -2.94 -11.55
CA LEU A 274 0.00 -2.88 -11.81
C LEU A 274 -0.98 -3.79 -11.02
N PRO A 275 -0.61 -4.95 -10.44
CA PRO A 275 -1.68 -5.85 -9.98
C PRO A 275 -1.46 -6.63 -8.66
N PHE A 276 -0.28 -6.66 -8.03
CA PHE A 276 -0.09 -7.47 -6.81
C PHE A 276 -0.56 -6.79 -5.53
N ILE A 277 -0.35 -5.48 -5.47
CA ILE A 277 -0.59 -4.64 -4.29
C ILE A 277 -1.95 -4.93 -3.64
N PRO A 278 -3.06 -5.11 -4.39
CA PRO A 278 -4.35 -5.41 -3.80
C PRO A 278 -4.43 -6.77 -3.10
N LEU A 279 -3.76 -7.83 -3.60
CA LEU A 279 -3.93 -9.17 -3.03
C LEU A 279 -3.25 -9.29 -1.67
N PHE A 280 -1.99 -8.85 -1.55
CA PHE A 280 -1.26 -8.98 -0.28
C PHE A 280 -1.86 -8.09 0.81
N PHE A 281 -2.21 -6.84 0.47
CA PHE A 281 -2.77 -5.87 1.43
C PHE A 281 -4.23 -6.14 1.80
N CYS A 282 -5.04 -6.74 0.92
CA CYS A 282 -6.40 -7.16 1.29
C CYS A 282 -6.41 -8.45 2.10
N VAL A 283 -5.35 -9.27 2.01
CA VAL A 283 -5.31 -10.59 2.66
C VAL A 283 -4.59 -10.52 4.00
N SER A 284 -3.41 -9.92 4.11
CA SER A 284 -2.66 -9.87 5.37
C SER A 284 -2.04 -8.50 5.58
N LEU A 285 -2.26 -7.92 6.76
CA LEU A 285 -1.73 -6.61 7.11
C LEU A 285 -0.65 -6.78 8.17
N GLN A 286 0.43 -6.01 8.11
CA GLN A 286 1.37 -5.96 9.23
C GLN A 286 0.69 -5.52 10.52
N GLU A 287 1.09 -6.10 11.66
CA GLU A 287 0.60 -5.69 12.98
C GLU A 287 1.03 -4.28 13.34
N TRP A 288 2.27 -3.92 13.02
CA TRP A 288 2.84 -2.60 13.26
C TRP A 288 3.85 -2.23 12.17
N TRP A 289 4.24 -0.97 12.11
CA TRP A 289 5.21 -0.44 11.15
C TRP A 289 6.59 -1.09 11.25
N THR A 290 6.92 -1.70 12.38
CA THR A 290 8.13 -2.54 12.54
C THR A 290 8.23 -3.64 11.48
N HIS A 291 7.08 -4.13 11.01
CA HIS A 291 7.00 -5.20 10.01
C HIS A 291 6.67 -4.68 8.60
N LEU A 292 6.93 -3.39 8.33
CA LEU A 292 6.68 -2.73 7.04
C LEU A 292 7.16 -3.55 5.83
N TRP A 293 8.35 -4.10 5.97
CA TRP A 293 9.01 -4.86 4.92
C TRP A 293 8.23 -6.10 4.47
N LEU A 294 7.35 -6.67 5.32
CA LEU A 294 6.47 -7.78 4.91
C LEU A 294 5.57 -7.37 3.77
N ASN A 295 5.08 -6.13 3.82
CA ASN A 295 4.28 -5.58 2.74
C ASN A 295 5.18 -5.15 1.57
N GLU A 296 6.19 -4.33 1.88
CA GLU A 296 6.95 -3.61 0.85
C GLU A 296 8.00 -4.44 0.12
N GLY A 297 8.69 -5.31 0.85
CA GLY A 297 9.66 -6.25 0.30
C GLY A 297 8.96 -7.30 -0.57
N PHE A 298 7.85 -7.87 -0.09
CA PHE A 298 7.11 -8.87 -0.88
C PHE A 298 6.49 -8.26 -2.12
N ALA A 299 5.86 -7.09 -2.01
CA ALA A 299 5.36 -6.36 -3.16
C ALA A 299 6.52 -6.13 -4.15
N SER A 300 7.64 -5.57 -3.70
CA SER A 300 8.78 -5.30 -4.59
C SER A 300 9.33 -6.55 -5.26
N TRP A 301 9.38 -7.71 -4.59
CA TRP A 301 9.88 -8.98 -5.15
C TRP A 301 8.92 -9.61 -6.17
N ILE A 302 7.66 -9.77 -5.80
CA ILE A 302 6.67 -10.48 -6.62
C ILE A 302 6.25 -9.69 -7.86
N GLU A 303 6.41 -8.36 -7.87
CA GLU A 303 6.28 -7.54 -9.07
C GLU A 303 7.21 -8.06 -10.17
N TYR A 304 8.46 -8.42 -9.84
CA TYR A 304 9.39 -9.02 -10.80
C TYR A 304 8.94 -10.40 -11.24
N LEU A 305 8.55 -11.26 -10.31
CA LEU A 305 8.11 -12.60 -10.65
C LEU A 305 6.86 -12.60 -11.54
N CYS A 306 5.92 -11.70 -11.28
CA CYS A 306 4.71 -11.53 -12.08
C CYS A 306 5.04 -11.03 -13.50
N VAL A 307 5.92 -10.03 -13.62
CA VAL A 307 6.33 -9.54 -14.94
C VAL A 307 7.10 -10.61 -15.72
N ASP A 308 7.99 -11.34 -15.07
CA ASP A 308 8.73 -12.44 -15.68
C ASP A 308 7.79 -13.54 -16.21
N HIS A 309 6.74 -13.87 -15.44
CA HIS A 309 5.73 -14.85 -15.85
C HIS A 309 4.80 -14.34 -16.97
N CYS A 310 4.24 -13.13 -16.81
CA CYS A 310 3.26 -12.59 -17.74
C CYS A 310 3.90 -12.02 -19.01
N PHE A 311 5.15 -11.58 -18.94
CA PHE A 311 5.86 -10.92 -20.02
C PHE A 311 7.36 -11.30 -20.03
N PRO A 312 7.69 -12.59 -20.28
CA PRO A 312 9.06 -13.10 -20.21
C PRO A 312 10.02 -12.41 -21.20
N GLU A 313 9.51 -11.79 -22.26
CA GLU A 313 10.31 -11.06 -23.25
C GLU A 313 11.06 -9.84 -22.71
N TYR A 314 10.72 -9.36 -21.49
CA TYR A 314 11.37 -8.19 -20.89
C TYR A 314 12.62 -8.50 -20.06
N ASP A 315 12.89 -9.79 -19.77
CA ASP A 315 14.04 -10.23 -18.98
C ASP A 315 14.24 -9.38 -17.70
N ILE A 316 13.17 -9.29 -16.91
CA ILE A 316 13.03 -8.29 -15.84
C ILE A 316 14.03 -8.53 -14.68
N TRP A 317 14.50 -9.77 -14.50
CA TRP A 317 15.47 -10.11 -13.45
C TRP A 317 16.85 -9.51 -13.69
N THR A 318 17.25 -9.22 -14.93
CA THR A 318 18.49 -8.45 -15.18
C THR A 318 18.41 -7.04 -14.57
N GLN A 319 17.23 -6.43 -14.62
CA GLN A 319 16.99 -5.12 -14.02
C GLN A 319 16.84 -5.17 -12.52
N PHE A 320 16.38 -6.30 -11.95
CA PHE A 320 16.42 -6.50 -10.50
C PHE A 320 17.82 -6.29 -9.94
N VAL A 321 18.83 -6.87 -10.61
CA VAL A 321 20.22 -6.79 -10.18
C VAL A 321 20.71 -5.33 -10.23
N SER A 322 20.45 -4.61 -11.32
CA SER A 322 20.95 -3.24 -11.47
C SER A 322 20.18 -2.19 -10.67
N ALA A 323 18.87 -2.37 -10.47
CA ALA A 323 17.98 -1.32 -9.93
C ALA A 323 17.66 -1.49 -8.44
N ASP A 324 17.40 -2.72 -8.00
CA ASP A 324 17.01 -2.99 -6.61
C ASP A 324 18.20 -3.54 -5.82
N TYR A 325 18.87 -4.58 -6.32
CA TYR A 325 19.99 -5.18 -5.59
C TYR A 325 21.15 -4.20 -5.36
N THR A 326 21.61 -3.49 -6.41
CA THR A 326 22.66 -2.46 -6.25
C THR A 326 22.22 -1.34 -5.32
N ARG A 327 20.99 -0.83 -5.46
CA ARG A 327 20.44 0.23 -4.60
C ARG A 327 20.38 -0.19 -3.13
N ALA A 328 20.00 -1.43 -2.87
CA ALA A 328 20.01 -2.00 -1.52
C ALA A 328 21.43 -2.04 -0.94
N GLN A 329 22.41 -2.53 -1.70
CA GLN A 329 23.80 -2.62 -1.23
C GLN A 329 24.44 -1.25 -0.99
N GLU A 330 24.19 -0.27 -1.85
CA GLU A 330 24.74 1.09 -1.70
C GLU A 330 24.32 1.72 -0.38
N LEU A 331 23.04 1.62 -0.03
CA LEU A 331 22.52 2.15 1.23
C LEU A 331 22.96 1.30 2.43
N ASP A 332 22.91 -0.03 2.29
CA ASP A 332 23.18 -0.95 3.39
C ASP A 332 24.66 -1.12 3.72
N ALA A 333 25.55 -0.65 2.84
CA ALA A 333 26.99 -0.57 3.08
C ALA A 333 27.40 0.64 3.94
N LEU A 334 26.49 1.57 4.20
CA LEU A 334 26.76 2.75 5.02
C LEU A 334 26.68 2.44 6.51
N ASP A 335 27.48 3.15 7.31
CA ASP A 335 27.51 2.98 8.77
C ASP A 335 26.20 3.45 9.45
N ASN A 336 25.45 4.34 8.79
CA ASN A 336 24.14 4.85 9.23
C ASN A 336 22.95 4.14 8.55
N SER A 337 23.14 2.93 8.03
CA SER A 337 22.03 2.06 7.60
C SER A 337 21.17 1.64 8.81
N HIS A 338 20.20 0.74 8.59
CA HIS A 338 19.43 0.10 9.64
C HIS A 338 19.09 -1.36 9.28
N PRO A 339 18.72 -2.20 10.26
CA PRO A 339 18.12 -3.51 9.99
C PRO A 339 16.81 -3.39 9.20
N ILE A 340 16.36 -4.47 8.58
CA ILE A 340 15.06 -4.48 7.90
C ILE A 340 13.92 -4.29 8.90
N GLU A 341 14.02 -4.93 10.07
CA GLU A 341 13.06 -4.75 11.17
C GLU A 341 13.52 -3.64 12.10
N VAL A 342 12.81 -2.50 12.09
CA VAL A 342 13.11 -1.33 12.92
C VAL A 342 11.95 -1.07 13.87
N SER A 343 12.22 -0.96 15.17
CA SER A 343 11.20 -0.62 16.16
C SER A 343 10.76 0.84 15.98
N VAL A 344 9.51 1.05 15.55
CA VAL A 344 8.94 2.39 15.36
C VAL A 344 8.11 2.78 16.59
N GLY A 345 8.52 3.84 17.28
CA GLY A 345 7.80 4.38 18.43
C GLY A 345 6.84 5.49 18.05
N HIS A 346 7.33 6.50 17.31
CA HIS A 346 6.54 7.67 16.94
C HIS A 346 6.09 7.63 15.46
N PRO A 347 4.85 8.03 15.12
CA PRO A 347 4.35 8.22 13.76
C PRO A 347 5.32 8.86 12.76
N SER A 348 6.06 9.89 13.18
CA SER A 348 7.02 10.60 12.32
C SER A 348 8.25 9.77 11.93
N GLU A 349 8.60 8.76 12.72
CA GLU A 349 9.71 7.83 12.41
C GLU A 349 9.31 6.85 11.31
N VAL A 350 8.01 6.61 11.12
CA VAL A 350 7.52 5.72 10.07
C VAL A 350 8.01 6.26 8.73
N ASP A 351 7.84 7.57 8.47
CA ASP A 351 8.88 8.48 7.96
C ASP A 351 10.03 7.83 7.18
N GLU A 352 10.98 7.39 7.99
CA GLU A 352 12.37 7.14 7.66
C GLU A 352 12.56 5.71 7.16
N ILE A 353 11.66 4.79 7.52
CA ILE A 353 11.77 3.37 7.15
C ILE A 353 11.17 3.03 5.78
N PHE A 354 10.54 3.99 5.08
CA PHE A 354 10.11 3.80 3.68
C PHE A 354 11.24 4.19 2.73
N ASP A 355 12.25 3.35 2.69
CA ASP A 355 13.52 3.63 2.03
C ASP A 355 13.99 2.46 1.16
N ALA A 356 15.26 2.42 0.76
CA ALA A 356 15.74 1.29 -0.04
C ALA A 356 15.88 -0.02 0.76
N ILE A 357 15.98 0.04 2.09
CA ILE A 357 16.10 -1.14 2.94
C ILE A 357 14.78 -1.91 2.97
N SER A 358 13.66 -1.25 3.28
CA SER A 358 12.35 -1.93 3.35
C SER A 358 11.89 -2.49 1.99
N TYR A 359 12.19 -1.78 0.90
CA TYR A 359 11.78 -2.17 -0.44
C TYR A 359 12.81 -3.09 -1.13
N SER A 360 14.01 -2.58 -1.40
CA SER A 360 14.99 -3.29 -2.24
C SER A 360 15.76 -4.36 -1.48
N LYS A 361 16.21 -4.09 -0.24
CA LYS A 361 16.86 -5.12 0.59
C LYS A 361 15.84 -6.19 0.96
N GLY A 362 14.63 -5.78 1.37
CA GLY A 362 13.49 -6.68 1.59
C GLY A 362 13.26 -7.63 0.41
N ALA A 363 13.11 -7.09 -0.81
CA ALA A 363 12.91 -7.91 -2.01
C ALA A 363 14.09 -8.84 -2.32
N SER A 364 15.33 -8.37 -2.10
CA SER A 364 16.55 -9.17 -2.33
C SER A 364 16.66 -10.35 -1.36
N VAL A 365 16.31 -10.11 -0.10
CA VAL A 365 16.29 -11.12 0.96
C VAL A 365 15.16 -12.13 0.71
N ILE A 366 14.00 -11.69 0.22
CA ILE A 366 12.90 -12.59 -0.16
C ILE A 366 13.28 -13.43 -1.37
N ARG A 367 13.95 -12.86 -2.38
CA ARG A 367 14.45 -13.63 -3.53
C ARG A 367 15.40 -14.73 -3.08
N MET A 368 16.38 -14.39 -2.23
CA MET A 368 17.31 -15.37 -1.66
C MET A 368 16.58 -16.44 -0.85
N LEU A 369 15.54 -16.07 -0.10
CA LEU A 369 14.71 -17.01 0.66
C LEU A 369 13.89 -17.93 -0.26
N HIS A 370 13.30 -17.40 -1.32
CA HIS A 370 12.56 -18.17 -2.32
C HIS A 370 13.48 -19.22 -2.97
N ASP A 371 14.69 -18.83 -3.37
CA ASP A 371 15.71 -19.75 -3.91
C ASP A 371 16.18 -20.77 -2.86
N TYR A 372 16.36 -20.35 -1.60
CA TYR A 372 16.78 -21.22 -0.51
C TYR A 372 15.71 -22.28 -0.16
N ILE A 373 14.44 -21.91 -0.15
CA ILE A 373 13.33 -22.83 0.13
C ILE A 373 13.07 -23.74 -1.07
N GLY A 374 13.02 -23.16 -2.27
CA GLY A 374 12.52 -23.78 -3.49
C GLY A 374 11.07 -23.36 -3.78
N ASP A 375 10.74 -23.21 -5.06
CA ASP A 375 9.47 -22.64 -5.51
C ASP A 375 8.23 -23.36 -4.94
N GLU A 376 8.23 -24.69 -5.00
CA GLU A 376 7.06 -25.49 -4.60
C GLU A 376 6.70 -25.29 -3.12
N ASP A 377 7.68 -25.41 -2.22
CA ASP A 377 7.46 -25.28 -0.78
C ASP A 377 7.27 -23.82 -0.36
N PHE A 378 7.88 -22.87 -1.08
CA PHE A 378 7.61 -21.45 -0.87
C PHE A 378 6.15 -21.11 -1.17
N ARG A 379 5.61 -21.56 -2.32
CA ARG A 379 4.20 -21.34 -2.67
C ARG A 379 3.25 -21.97 -1.65
N LYS A 380 3.54 -23.20 -1.18
CA LYS A 380 2.77 -23.87 -0.12
C LYS A 380 2.77 -23.06 1.18
N GLY A 381 3.94 -22.59 1.62
CA GLY A 381 4.07 -21.80 2.85
C GLY A 381 3.40 -20.44 2.74
N MET A 382 3.49 -19.78 1.59
CA MET A 382 2.77 -18.53 1.33
C MET A 382 1.25 -18.72 1.29
N ASN A 383 0.75 -19.80 0.68
CA ASN A 383 -0.68 -20.11 0.71
C ASN A 383 -1.18 -20.32 2.15
N LEU A 384 -0.40 -21.03 2.98
CA LEU A 384 -0.71 -21.23 4.39
C LEU A 384 -0.76 -19.90 5.16
N TYR A 385 0.25 -19.04 4.95
CA TYR A 385 0.33 -17.71 5.56
C TYR A 385 -0.88 -16.85 5.17
N LEU A 386 -1.11 -16.66 3.88
CA LEU A 386 -2.18 -15.81 3.36
C LEU A 386 -3.57 -16.30 3.78
N THR A 387 -3.79 -17.62 3.82
CA THR A 387 -5.07 -18.19 4.28
C THR A 387 -5.26 -18.04 5.80
N LYS A 388 -4.20 -18.25 6.60
CA LYS A 388 -4.25 -18.15 8.08
C LYS A 388 -4.50 -16.71 8.53
N PHE A 389 -3.90 -15.74 7.86
CA PHE A 389 -3.95 -14.32 8.22
C PHE A 389 -4.91 -13.51 7.38
N GLN A 390 -5.80 -14.16 6.61
CA GLN A 390 -6.82 -13.49 5.84
C GLN A 390 -7.67 -12.56 6.74
N GLN A 391 -7.71 -11.25 6.42
CA GLN A 391 -8.42 -10.22 7.20
C GLN A 391 -7.90 -10.08 8.64
N ARG A 392 -6.64 -10.45 8.90
CA ARG A 392 -5.97 -10.33 10.19
C ARG A 392 -4.63 -9.64 10.02
N ASN A 393 -4.07 -9.23 11.16
CA ASN A 393 -2.71 -8.75 11.22
C ASN A 393 -1.72 -9.91 11.39
N ALA A 394 -0.50 -9.74 10.89
CA ALA A 394 0.60 -10.70 11.03
C ALA A 394 1.91 -9.98 11.41
N ALA A 395 2.74 -10.70 12.16
CA ALA A 395 4.11 -10.32 12.48
C ALA A 395 5.11 -11.07 11.56
N THR A 396 6.39 -10.66 11.59
CA THR A 396 7.45 -11.33 10.83
C THR A 396 7.57 -12.82 11.20
N GLU A 397 7.41 -13.12 12.49
CA GLU A 397 7.49 -14.48 13.04
C GLU A 397 6.41 -15.42 12.48
N ASP A 398 5.22 -14.89 12.18
CA ASP A 398 4.10 -15.65 11.61
C ASP A 398 4.39 -16.13 10.18
N LEU A 399 5.12 -15.32 9.40
CA LEU A 399 5.59 -15.68 8.07
C LEU A 399 6.61 -16.80 8.17
N TRP A 400 7.57 -16.69 9.08
CA TRP A 400 8.57 -17.73 9.31
C TRP A 400 7.93 -19.04 9.70
N GLU A 401 7.01 -19.05 10.68
CA GLU A 401 6.30 -20.27 11.09
C GLU A 401 5.62 -20.96 9.90
N SER A 402 4.99 -20.17 9.01
CA SER A 402 4.28 -20.69 7.84
C SER A 402 5.23 -21.31 6.80
N LEU A 403 6.38 -20.68 6.55
CA LEU A 403 7.40 -21.15 5.62
C LEU A 403 8.20 -22.35 6.18
N GLU A 404 8.51 -22.36 7.48
CA GLU A 404 9.15 -23.51 8.15
C GLU A 404 8.26 -24.75 8.07
N LYS A 405 6.96 -24.59 8.35
CA LYS A 405 6.01 -25.70 8.30
C LYS A 405 5.88 -26.31 6.90
N ALA A 406 6.01 -25.51 5.85
CA ALA A 406 5.93 -25.99 4.47
C ALA A 406 7.25 -26.62 3.98
N SER A 407 8.39 -26.06 4.36
CA SER A 407 9.71 -26.45 3.83
C SER A 407 10.50 -27.43 4.70
N GLY A 408 10.17 -27.54 5.99
CA GLY A 408 10.97 -28.29 6.97
C GLY A 408 12.36 -27.70 7.26
N LYS A 409 12.67 -26.51 6.75
CA LYS A 409 13.95 -25.81 6.95
C LYS A 409 13.85 -24.83 8.13
N PRO A 410 14.98 -24.51 8.81
CA PRO A 410 14.98 -23.58 9.95
C PRO A 410 14.96 -22.11 9.49
N ILE A 411 13.87 -21.70 8.84
CA ILE A 411 13.71 -20.37 8.22
C ILE A 411 13.87 -19.25 9.24
N ALA A 412 13.28 -19.35 10.43
CA ALA A 412 13.37 -18.30 11.45
C ALA A 412 14.82 -18.10 11.89
N ALA A 413 15.57 -19.18 12.09
CA ALA A 413 16.97 -19.12 12.52
C ALA A 413 17.86 -18.41 11.48
N VAL A 414 17.64 -18.70 10.19
CA VAL A 414 18.40 -18.08 9.10
C VAL A 414 17.95 -16.64 8.87
N MET A 415 16.65 -16.41 8.72
CA MET A 415 16.11 -15.12 8.27
C MET A 415 16.16 -14.04 9.34
N ASN A 416 16.09 -14.38 10.63
CA ASN A 416 16.33 -13.40 11.71
C ASN A 416 17.72 -12.75 11.59
N THR A 417 18.74 -13.45 11.07
CA THR A 417 20.06 -12.84 10.86
C THR A 417 20.06 -11.80 9.74
N TRP A 418 19.18 -11.95 8.74
CA TRP A 418 19.06 -11.02 7.62
C TRP A 418 18.13 -9.85 7.91
N THR A 419 17.10 -10.06 8.74
CA THR A 419 16.10 -9.02 9.02
C THR A 419 16.45 -8.16 10.24
N LYS A 420 17.03 -8.75 11.29
CA LYS A 420 17.32 -8.06 12.56
C LYS A 420 18.75 -7.51 12.66
N GLN A 421 19.63 -7.81 11.70
CA GLN A 421 20.98 -7.25 11.64
C GLN A 421 21.14 -6.28 10.48
N MET A 422 21.90 -5.22 10.73
CA MET A 422 22.22 -4.18 9.74
C MET A 422 23.40 -4.60 8.85
N GLY A 423 23.32 -4.24 7.57
CA GLY A 423 24.35 -4.56 6.58
C GLY A 423 24.18 -5.93 5.95
N PHE A 424 25.18 -6.30 5.16
CA PHE A 424 25.29 -7.58 4.47
C PHE A 424 26.72 -8.14 4.56
N PRO A 425 26.90 -9.47 4.45
CA PRO A 425 28.22 -10.08 4.55
C PRO A 425 29.00 -10.00 3.23
N LEU A 426 30.30 -9.75 3.34
CA LEU A 426 31.31 -10.05 2.35
C LEU A 426 31.90 -11.44 2.63
N ILE A 427 31.88 -12.31 1.62
CA ILE A 427 32.43 -13.66 1.70
C ILE A 427 33.81 -13.68 1.04
N TYR A 428 34.84 -13.96 1.84
CA TYR A 428 36.20 -14.23 1.37
C TYR A 428 36.32 -15.72 1.06
N VAL A 429 36.84 -16.03 -0.13
CA VAL A 429 37.09 -17.40 -0.58
C VAL A 429 38.57 -17.54 -0.86
N GLU A 430 39.26 -18.31 -0.02
CA GLU A 430 40.64 -18.72 -0.22
C GLU A 430 40.63 -20.15 -0.79
N ALA A 431 41.47 -20.40 -1.80
CA ALA A 431 41.61 -21.71 -2.40
C ALA A 431 43.05 -22.19 -2.24
N GLU A 432 43.22 -23.39 -1.68
CA GLU A 432 44.52 -24.05 -1.51
C GLU A 432 44.45 -25.42 -2.20
N GLN A 433 45.46 -25.73 -3.02
CA GLN A 433 45.60 -27.08 -3.58
C GLN A 433 46.29 -27.96 -2.54
N GLN A 434 45.64 -29.04 -2.13
CA GLN A 434 46.20 -30.05 -1.23
C GLN A 434 46.20 -31.41 -1.95
N GLU A 435 47.37 -31.84 -2.41
CA GLU A 435 47.53 -33.03 -3.25
C GLU A 435 46.62 -32.98 -4.49
N ASP A 436 45.70 -33.94 -4.63
CA ASP A 436 44.74 -34.03 -5.73
C ASP A 436 43.45 -33.21 -5.47
N ASP A 437 43.23 -32.74 -4.25
CA ASP A 437 42.02 -32.00 -3.84
C ASP A 437 42.24 -30.48 -3.79
N LYS A 438 41.19 -29.72 -4.09
CA LYS A 438 41.16 -28.26 -3.95
C LYS A 438 40.35 -27.88 -2.71
N VAL A 439 41.01 -27.43 -1.66
CA VAL A 439 40.38 -27.01 -0.40
C VAL A 439 39.98 -25.54 -0.50
N LEU A 440 38.69 -25.26 -0.26
CA LEU A 440 38.14 -23.90 -0.21
C LEU A 440 37.86 -23.50 1.24
N LYS A 441 38.47 -22.41 1.69
CA LYS A 441 38.21 -21.81 2.99
C LYS A 441 37.35 -20.56 2.79
N LEU A 442 36.16 -20.58 3.41
CA LEU A 442 35.21 -19.47 3.35
C LEU A 442 35.16 -18.72 4.69
N VAL A 443 35.29 -17.40 4.65
CA VAL A 443 35.20 -16.52 5.82
C VAL A 443 34.24 -15.39 5.52
N GLN A 444 33.27 -15.14 6.39
CA GLN A 444 32.35 -14.01 6.25
C GLN A 444 32.72 -12.86 7.19
N LYS A 445 32.57 -11.62 6.72
CA LYS A 445 32.65 -10.39 7.54
C LYS A 445 31.61 -9.39 7.06
N LYS A 446 31.14 -8.48 7.91
CA LYS A 446 30.27 -7.38 7.47
C LYS A 446 31.00 -6.51 6.43
N PHE A 447 30.33 -6.20 5.33
CA PHE A 447 30.80 -5.22 4.36
C PHE A 447 30.44 -3.80 4.83
N CYS A 448 31.41 -2.88 4.77
CA CYS A 448 31.22 -1.45 5.02
C CYS A 448 31.96 -0.67 3.93
N ALA A 449 31.30 0.33 3.34
CA ALA A 449 31.91 1.18 2.31
C ALA A 449 33.05 2.04 2.86
N SER A 450 33.04 2.33 4.18
CA SER A 450 34.06 3.11 4.90
C SER A 450 35.35 2.32 5.18
N GLY A 451 35.39 1.01 4.91
CA GLY A 451 36.53 0.13 5.17
C GLY A 451 36.20 -0.99 6.16
N PRO A 452 37.19 -1.63 6.81
CA PRO A 452 36.94 -2.72 7.74
C PRO A 452 36.06 -2.25 8.91
N TYR A 453 34.91 -2.92 9.10
CA TYR A 453 34.03 -2.64 10.23
C TYR A 453 34.78 -2.87 11.54
N THR A 454 35.04 -1.81 12.31
CA THR A 454 35.80 -1.87 13.56
C THR A 454 34.95 -2.08 14.81
N GLY A 455 33.62 -2.20 14.67
CA GLY A 455 32.66 -2.61 15.72
C GLY A 455 32.85 -1.92 17.08
N LYS A 456 32.02 -0.94 17.39
CA LYS A 456 31.65 -0.67 18.79
C LYS A 456 30.35 -1.37 19.11
#